data_AF-G0GZQ4-F1
#
_entry.id   AF-G0GZQ4-F1
#
_cell.length_a   1.000
_cell.length_b   1.000
_cell.length_c   1.000
_cell.angle_alpha   90.00
_cell.angle_beta   90.00
_cell.angle_gamma   90.00
#
_symmetry.space_group_name_H-M   'P 1'
#
loop_
_entity.id
_entity.type
_entity.pdbx_description
1 polymer ?
#
loop_
_entity_poly.entity_id
_entity_poly.type
_entity_poly.pdbx_seq_one_letter_code
_entity_poly.pdbx_strand_id
1 'polypeptide(L)'
;MDIALLKVDFEKNSDKEWLDKKTEFPFIKVSTGRLEMGDEVYSFGYPLSSYGIIKPGEIGYTKLSPRVTSAIISSNFDTNMGTAGPKNYVLDKALNYGNSGGPIIATETGHAHAICSRFQPLVVPQQHIKDNNGNPLPIMIPSLYGVVSSFNNKDIIGFLMSLDIPIEE
;
A
#
# COMPACT_ATOMS: atom_id res chain seq x y z
N MET A 1 -5.82 9.01 -11.24
CA MET A 1 -4.53 8.56 -10.70
C MET A 1 -4.55 8.87 -9.21
N ASP A 2 -4.34 7.88 -8.34
CA ASP A 2 -4.41 8.04 -6.88
C ASP A 2 -3.00 8.13 -6.28
N ILE A 3 -2.28 9.19 -6.67
CA ILE A 3 -0.87 9.42 -6.32
C ILE A 3 -0.71 10.89 -5.97
N ALA A 4 0.01 11.16 -4.88
CA ALA A 4 0.44 12.50 -4.50
C ALA A 4 1.97 12.54 -4.36
N LEU A 5 2.58 13.61 -4.85
CA LEU A 5 3.99 13.91 -4.62
C LEU A 5 4.11 14.92 -3.49
N LEU A 6 4.91 14.58 -2.49
CA LEU A 6 5.20 15.45 -1.36
C LEU A 6 6.68 15.80 -1.35
N LYS A 7 6.99 17.08 -1.12
CA LYS A 7 8.37 17.56 -0.98
C LYS A 7 8.68 17.81 0.48
N VAL A 8 9.81 17.27 0.95
CA VAL A 8 10.33 17.57 2.28
C VAL A 8 11.05 18.91 2.27
N ASP A 9 10.75 19.73 3.28
CA ASP A 9 11.46 20.98 3.56
C ASP A 9 12.73 20.69 4.36
N PHE A 10 13.88 20.66 3.69
CA PHE A 10 15.17 20.31 4.30
C PHE A 10 15.61 21.29 5.38
N GLU A 11 15.41 22.60 5.13
CA GLU A 11 15.81 23.63 6.07
C GLU A 11 15.08 23.46 7.41
N LYS A 12 13.77 23.16 7.36
CA LYS A 12 12.95 22.97 8.56
C LYS A 12 13.10 21.61 9.23
N ASN A 13 13.70 20.62 8.58
CA ASN A 13 13.77 19.25 9.09
C ASN A 13 15.21 18.71 9.22
N SER A 14 16.21 19.57 9.07
CA SER A 14 17.63 19.20 9.18
C SER A 14 18.03 18.62 10.54
N ASP A 15 17.26 18.93 11.59
CA ASP A 15 17.44 18.42 12.95
C ASP A 15 16.85 17.00 13.16
N LYS A 16 16.12 16.46 12.17
CA LYS A 16 15.46 15.16 12.29
C LYS A 16 16.44 14.03 12.04
N GLU A 17 16.36 12.98 12.85
CA GLU A 17 17.23 11.79 12.76
C GLU A 17 17.32 11.20 11.35
N TRP A 18 16.21 11.21 10.59
CA TRP A 18 16.17 10.66 9.24
C TRP A 18 16.87 11.54 8.18
N LEU A 19 17.20 12.80 8.49
CA LEU A 19 18.00 13.74 7.69
C LEU A 19 19.34 14.13 8.31
N ASP A 20 19.64 13.74 9.56
CA ASP A 20 20.88 14.14 10.23
C ASP A 20 22.10 13.78 9.35
N LYS A 21 22.91 14.80 9.04
CA LYS A 21 24.11 14.71 8.19
C LYS A 21 23.88 14.22 6.75
N LYS A 22 22.64 14.22 6.25
CA LYS A 22 22.33 13.85 4.87
C LYS A 22 22.14 15.08 4.00
N THR A 23 22.68 15.02 2.79
CA THR A 23 22.51 16.06 1.75
C THR A 23 21.32 15.77 0.85
N GLU A 24 20.74 14.57 0.94
CA GLU A 24 19.63 14.11 0.12
C GLU A 24 18.65 13.26 0.95
N PHE A 25 17.42 13.10 0.45
CA PHE A 25 16.38 12.38 1.17
C PHE A 25 16.59 10.89 0.92
N PRO A 26 16.66 10.04 1.97
CA PRO A 26 16.81 8.60 1.76
C PRO A 26 15.61 8.05 1.00
N PHE A 27 15.85 7.31 -0.09
CA PHE A 27 14.79 6.80 -0.95
C PHE A 27 14.99 5.31 -1.27
N ILE A 28 13.90 4.68 -1.70
CA ILE A 28 13.89 3.33 -2.27
C ILE A 28 13.76 3.47 -3.77
N LYS A 29 14.58 2.73 -4.52
CA LYS A 29 14.53 2.72 -5.98
C LYS A 29 13.21 2.17 -6.49
N VAL A 30 12.73 2.73 -7.59
CA VAL A 30 11.51 2.30 -8.26
C VAL A 30 11.87 1.47 -9.48
N SER A 31 11.22 0.33 -9.65
CA SER A 31 11.31 -0.49 -10.85
C SER A 31 9.98 -0.50 -11.60
N THR A 32 10.08 -0.43 -12.93
CA THR A 32 8.95 -0.64 -13.86
C THR A 32 8.87 -2.08 -14.37
N GLY A 33 9.85 -2.91 -14.00
CA GLY A 33 9.84 -4.34 -14.23
C GLY A 33 8.55 -4.96 -13.73
N ARG A 34 7.98 -5.86 -14.55
CA ARG A 34 6.73 -6.53 -14.22
C ARG A 34 6.99 -7.60 -13.15
N LEU A 35 6.19 -7.58 -12.09
CA LEU A 35 6.08 -8.71 -11.18
C LEU A 35 5.15 -9.79 -11.75
N GLU A 36 5.52 -11.04 -11.56
CA GLU A 36 4.77 -12.22 -11.96
C GLU A 36 3.98 -12.82 -10.80
N MET A 37 2.96 -13.59 -11.14
CA MET A 37 2.16 -14.29 -10.12
C MET A 37 3.01 -15.28 -9.35
N GLY A 38 2.93 -15.22 -8.01
CA GLY A 38 3.77 -16.00 -7.10
C GLY A 38 5.02 -15.27 -6.61
N ASP A 39 5.38 -14.11 -7.20
CA ASP A 39 6.52 -13.32 -6.71
C ASP A 39 6.29 -12.87 -5.27
N GLU A 40 7.32 -13.06 -4.44
CA GLU A 40 7.32 -12.66 -3.04
C GLU A 40 7.60 -11.17 -2.89
N VAL A 41 6.72 -10.47 -2.17
CA VAL A 41 6.83 -9.04 -1.94
C VAL A 41 6.65 -8.69 -0.46
N TYR A 42 7.23 -7.56 -0.06
CA TYR A 42 6.91 -6.92 1.20
C TYR A 42 6.08 -5.66 0.96
N SER A 43 5.08 -5.45 1.82
CA SER A 43 4.38 -4.19 1.96
C SER A 43 4.75 -3.53 3.28
N PHE A 44 5.02 -2.23 3.23
CA PHE A 44 5.30 -1.40 4.39
C PHE A 44 4.14 -0.43 4.59
N GLY A 45 3.58 -0.39 5.79
CA GLY A 45 2.50 0.53 6.12
C GLY A 45 2.37 0.78 7.62
N TYR A 46 1.43 1.64 8.00
CA TYR A 46 1.12 1.96 9.39
C TYR A 46 -0.33 1.54 9.70
N PRO A 47 -0.63 0.23 9.69
CA PRO A 47 -1.98 -0.24 9.89
C PRO A 47 -2.49 0.19 11.27
N LEU A 48 -3.65 0.85 11.30
CA LEU A 48 -4.28 1.34 12.53
C LEU A 48 -3.44 2.38 13.29
N SER A 49 -2.94 3.40 12.59
CA SER A 49 -2.06 4.47 13.12
C SER A 49 -2.60 5.22 14.35
N SER A 50 -3.89 5.08 14.68
CA SER A 50 -4.50 5.61 15.91
C SER A 50 -5.63 4.71 16.42
N TYR A 51 -5.27 3.67 17.18
CA TYR A 51 -6.20 3.04 18.12
C TYR A 51 -5.59 3.11 19.51
N GLY A 52 -6.23 3.87 20.41
CA GLY A 52 -5.85 3.91 21.82
C GLY A 52 -6.35 2.64 22.51
N ILE A 53 -5.45 1.80 23.00
CA ILE A 53 -5.83 0.73 23.92
C ILE A 53 -6.04 1.40 25.27
N ILE A 54 -7.29 1.70 25.65
CA ILE A 54 -7.61 2.10 27.01
C ILE A 54 -7.83 0.82 27.82
N LYS A 55 -6.77 0.29 28.42
CA LYS A 55 -6.89 -0.66 29.54
C LYS A 55 -6.84 0.13 30.86
N PRO A 56 -7.60 -0.26 31.91
CA PRO A 56 -7.45 0.35 33.23
C PRO A 56 -6.01 0.20 33.72
N GLY A 57 -5.25 1.29 33.80
CA GLY A 57 -3.87 1.32 34.30
C GLY A 57 -2.75 1.34 33.25
N GLU A 58 -3.06 1.21 31.95
CA GLU A 58 -2.05 1.28 30.87
C GLU A 58 -2.45 2.34 29.83
N ILE A 59 -1.72 3.46 29.77
CA ILE A 59 -1.77 4.39 28.62
C ILE A 59 -0.72 3.92 27.62
N GLY A 60 -1.07 2.96 26.77
CA GLY A 60 -0.25 2.51 25.66
C GLY A 60 -0.70 3.15 24.35
N TYR A 61 0.08 4.09 23.81
CA TYR A 61 -0.12 4.53 22.42
C TYR A 61 0.57 3.52 21.49
N THR A 62 -0.17 2.70 20.76
CA THR A 62 0.34 2.07 19.52
C THR A 62 0.45 3.14 18.44
N LYS A 63 1.32 4.14 18.67
CA LYS A 63 1.53 5.25 17.75
C LYS A 63 2.60 4.86 16.74
N LEU A 64 2.22 4.83 15.47
CA LEU A 64 3.12 4.96 14.32
C LEU A 64 4.27 3.93 14.26
N SER A 65 4.03 2.68 14.64
CA SER A 65 4.99 1.61 14.35
C SER A 65 4.75 1.10 12.92
N PRO A 66 5.73 1.21 12.00
CA PRO A 66 5.59 0.61 10.69
C PRO A 66 5.47 -0.90 10.85
N ARG A 67 4.54 -1.51 10.14
CA ARG A 67 4.48 -2.96 10.02
C ARG A 67 4.94 -3.34 8.63
N VAL A 68 5.93 -4.21 8.61
CA VAL A 68 6.37 -4.92 7.42
C VAL A 68 5.56 -6.19 7.33
N THR A 69 4.94 -6.42 6.19
CA THR A 69 4.16 -7.63 5.95
C THR A 69 4.58 -8.25 4.63
N SER A 70 4.91 -9.54 4.66
CA SER A 70 5.07 -10.33 3.44
C SER A 70 3.71 -10.64 2.79
N ALA A 71 3.73 -10.75 1.47
CA ALA A 71 2.64 -11.18 0.61
C ALA A 71 3.23 -11.80 -0.68
N ILE A 72 2.40 -12.44 -1.48
CA ILE A 72 2.71 -12.79 -2.86
C ILE A 72 1.78 -12.08 -3.83
N ILE A 73 2.24 -11.92 -5.07
CA ILE A 73 1.36 -11.52 -6.17
C ILE A 73 0.37 -12.65 -6.44
N SER A 74 -0.88 -12.49 -6.00
CA SER A 74 -1.97 -13.44 -6.25
C SER A 74 -2.50 -13.39 -7.67
N SER A 75 -2.50 -12.21 -8.27
CA SER A 75 -3.02 -12.00 -9.62
C SER A 75 -2.50 -10.73 -10.23
N ASN A 76 -2.23 -10.79 -11.53
CA ASN A 76 -1.98 -9.64 -12.38
C ASN A 76 -3.34 -9.16 -12.90
N PHE A 77 -3.87 -8.07 -12.34
CA PHE A 77 -5.19 -7.53 -12.68
C PHE A 77 -5.04 -6.30 -13.58
N ASP A 78 -5.24 -6.49 -14.88
CA ASP A 78 -5.40 -5.36 -15.80
C ASP A 78 -6.85 -4.84 -15.66
N THR A 79 -7.00 -3.58 -15.22
CA THR A 79 -8.33 -2.98 -15.06
C THR A 79 -9.05 -2.85 -16.40
N ASN A 80 -10.34 -3.21 -16.42
CA ASN A 80 -11.28 -3.01 -17.53
C ASN A 80 -11.54 -1.54 -17.93
N MET A 81 -10.79 -0.56 -17.40
CA MET A 81 -10.92 0.86 -17.76
C MET A 81 -9.95 1.24 -18.90
N GLY A 82 -10.11 0.58 -20.05
CA GLY A 82 -9.38 0.90 -21.29
C GLY A 82 -7.85 0.72 -21.23
N THR A 83 -7.20 0.87 -22.38
CA THR A 83 -5.75 0.68 -22.56
C THR A 83 -4.87 1.72 -21.86
N ALA A 84 -5.45 2.70 -21.16
CA ALA A 84 -4.75 3.82 -20.52
C ALA A 84 -4.73 3.77 -18.98
N GLY A 85 -5.51 2.88 -18.35
CA GLY A 85 -5.56 2.78 -16.88
C GLY A 85 -4.26 2.25 -16.24
N PRO A 86 -4.01 2.53 -14.94
CA PRO A 86 -2.90 1.91 -14.22
C PRO A 86 -3.12 0.41 -14.11
N LYS A 87 -2.09 -0.38 -14.43
CA LYS A 87 -2.08 -1.82 -14.19
C LYS A 87 -2.08 -2.06 -12.69
N ASN A 88 -2.79 -3.08 -12.23
CA ASN A 88 -2.88 -3.40 -10.80
C ASN A 88 -2.43 -4.83 -10.52
N TYR A 89 -1.88 -5.03 -9.33
CA TYR A 89 -1.67 -6.35 -8.77
C TYR A 89 -2.66 -6.60 -7.64
N VAL A 90 -3.02 -7.87 -7.46
CA VAL A 90 -3.76 -8.36 -6.30
C VAL A 90 -2.77 -9.13 -5.43
N LEU A 91 -2.73 -8.81 -4.13
CA LEU A 91 -1.87 -9.45 -3.13
C LEU A 91 -2.70 -10.33 -2.20
N ASP A 92 -2.18 -11.49 -1.79
CA ASP A 92 -2.84 -12.46 -0.89
C ASP A 92 -2.78 -12.04 0.58
N LYS A 93 -2.88 -10.74 0.81
CA LYS A 93 -2.71 -10.16 2.13
C LYS A 93 -3.85 -9.23 2.48
N ALA A 94 -4.30 -9.37 3.72
CA ALA A 94 -5.17 -8.39 4.35
C ALA A 94 -4.42 -7.06 4.48
N LEU A 95 -4.81 -6.07 3.67
CA LEU A 95 -4.38 -4.68 3.82
C LEU A 95 -5.43 -3.92 4.63
N ASN A 96 -4.99 -3.01 5.48
CA ASN A 96 -5.86 -2.25 6.36
C ASN A 96 -5.70 -0.74 6.12
N TYR A 97 -6.59 0.06 6.70
CA TYR A 97 -6.39 1.50 6.80
C TYR A 97 -5.03 1.82 7.43
N GLY A 98 -4.27 2.67 6.74
CA GLY A 98 -2.87 2.98 7.08
C GLY A 98 -1.82 2.29 6.21
N ASN A 99 -2.21 1.33 5.35
CA ASN A 99 -1.32 0.76 4.33
C ASN A 99 -1.35 1.52 3.00
N SER A 100 -2.36 2.37 2.77
CA SER A 100 -2.48 3.17 1.54
C SER A 100 -1.26 4.08 1.37
N GLY A 101 -0.73 4.15 0.13
CA GLY A 101 0.51 4.84 -0.21
C GLY A 101 1.78 4.09 0.17
N GLY A 102 1.68 2.98 0.90
CA GLY A 102 2.81 2.11 1.24
C GLY A 102 3.39 1.42 0.00
N PRO A 103 4.74 1.30 -0.11
CA PRO A 103 5.38 0.65 -1.24
C PRO A 103 5.19 -0.86 -1.20
N ILE A 104 5.15 -1.47 -2.38
CA ILE A 104 5.24 -2.91 -2.61
C ILE A 104 6.62 -3.21 -3.17
N ILE A 105 7.42 -3.92 -2.38
CA ILE A 105 8.84 -4.12 -2.60
C ILE A 105 9.08 -5.58 -2.99
N ALA A 106 9.74 -5.81 -4.13
CA ALA A 106 10.14 -7.15 -4.51
C ALA A 106 11.25 -7.65 -3.58
N THR A 107 11.09 -8.87 -3.06
CA THR A 107 12.04 -9.45 -2.10
C THR A 107 13.42 -9.66 -2.71
N GLU A 108 13.48 -9.98 -4.00
CA GLU A 108 14.72 -10.27 -4.71
C GLU A 108 15.59 -9.02 -4.94
N THR A 109 14.97 -7.90 -5.33
CA THR A 109 15.69 -6.69 -5.75
C THR A 109 15.71 -5.59 -4.69
N GLY A 110 14.75 -5.60 -3.76
CA GLY A 110 14.52 -4.49 -2.83
C GLY A 110 13.94 -3.23 -3.49
N HIS A 111 13.53 -3.30 -4.76
CA HIS A 111 12.92 -2.17 -5.47
C HIS A 111 11.41 -2.10 -5.23
N ALA A 112 10.86 -0.89 -5.24
CA ALA A 112 9.42 -0.68 -5.20
C ALA A 112 8.84 -0.81 -6.62
N HIS A 113 7.85 -1.69 -6.80
CA HIS A 113 7.19 -1.95 -8.09
C HIS A 113 5.76 -1.41 -8.15
N ALA A 114 5.16 -1.16 -7.00
CA ALA A 114 3.80 -0.66 -6.89
C ALA A 114 3.59 0.09 -5.57
N ILE A 115 2.44 0.77 -5.45
CA ILE A 115 1.93 1.32 -4.19
C ILE A 115 0.58 0.69 -3.84
N CYS A 116 0.31 0.50 -2.55
CA CYS A 116 -1.02 0.13 -2.08
C CYS A 116 -2.01 1.25 -2.36
N SER A 117 -2.94 1.02 -3.29
CA SER A 117 -3.99 1.98 -3.64
C SER A 117 -5.28 1.71 -2.87
N ARG A 118 -5.71 0.45 -2.77
CA ARG A 118 -6.95 0.07 -2.09
C ARG A 118 -6.92 -1.36 -1.59
N PHE A 119 -7.87 -1.71 -0.74
CA PHE A 119 -8.14 -3.10 -0.37
C PHE A 119 -9.52 -3.51 -0.89
N GLN A 120 -9.72 -4.81 -1.11
CA GLN A 120 -11.00 -5.34 -1.54
C GLN A 120 -11.71 -6.01 -0.34
N PRO A 121 -12.68 -5.33 0.29
CA PRO A 121 -13.49 -5.94 1.33
C PRO A 121 -14.38 -7.03 0.73
N LEU A 122 -14.60 -8.12 1.48
CA LEU A 122 -15.54 -9.17 1.11
C LEU A 122 -16.76 -9.10 2.02
N VAL A 123 -17.95 -9.03 1.43
CA VAL A 123 -19.20 -9.12 2.17
C VAL A 123 -19.77 -10.52 2.00
N VAL A 124 -19.91 -11.26 3.10
CA VAL A 124 -20.41 -12.64 3.10
C VAL A 124 -21.78 -12.69 3.79
N PRO A 125 -22.88 -13.00 3.07
CA PRO A 125 -24.19 -13.13 3.69
C PRO A 125 -24.24 -14.36 4.62
N GLN A 126 -24.66 -14.16 5.87
CA GLN A 126 -24.87 -15.25 6.82
C GLN A 126 -26.30 -15.78 6.67
N GLN A 127 -26.49 -16.74 5.77
CA GLN A 127 -27.81 -17.31 5.45
C GLN A 127 -28.57 -17.86 6.68
N HIS A 128 -27.83 -18.23 7.73
CA HIS A 128 -28.37 -18.79 8.97
C HIS A 128 -28.80 -17.73 10.00
N ILE A 129 -28.47 -16.45 9.79
CA ILE A 129 -28.84 -15.34 10.68
C ILE A 129 -29.66 -14.34 9.88
N LYS A 130 -30.87 -14.02 10.34
CA LYS A 130 -31.78 -13.10 9.65
C LYS A 130 -31.95 -11.80 10.41
N ASP A 131 -32.11 -10.70 9.69
CA ASP A 131 -32.55 -9.42 10.25
C ASP A 131 -34.07 -9.45 10.56
N ASN A 132 -34.58 -8.34 11.10
CA ASN A 132 -36.01 -8.20 11.44
C ASN A 132 -36.95 -8.30 10.22
N ASN A 133 -36.43 -8.21 9.01
CA ASN A 133 -37.16 -8.31 7.75
C ASN A 133 -37.00 -9.70 7.10
N GLY A 134 -36.31 -10.64 7.75
CA GLY A 134 -36.08 -11.99 7.25
C GLY A 134 -34.92 -12.13 6.26
N ASN A 135 -34.13 -11.07 6.02
CA ASN A 135 -32.98 -11.11 5.11
C ASN A 135 -31.72 -11.62 5.82
N PRO A 136 -30.83 -12.37 5.14
CA PRO A 136 -29.55 -12.76 5.69
C PRO A 136 -28.71 -11.56 6.17
N LEU A 137 -28.22 -11.61 7.40
CA LEU A 137 -27.32 -10.59 7.93
C LEU A 137 -25.94 -10.73 7.27
N PRO A 138 -25.39 -9.69 6.63
CA PRO A 138 -24.06 -9.75 6.05
C PRO A 138 -22.98 -9.56 7.14
N ILE A 139 -21.88 -10.31 7.04
CA ILE A 139 -20.62 -9.96 7.70
C ILE A 139 -19.68 -9.33 6.67
N MET A 140 -19.04 -8.24 7.07
CA MET A 140 -17.96 -7.63 6.28
C MET A 140 -16.64 -8.18 6.79
N ILE A 141 -15.90 -8.86 5.91
CA ILE A 141 -14.50 -9.21 6.12
C ILE A 141 -13.68 -8.02 5.59
N PRO A 142 -12.99 -7.26 6.46
CA PRO A 142 -12.43 -5.95 6.11
C PRO A 142 -11.47 -6.00 4.92
N SER A 143 -10.69 -7.07 4.78
CA SER A 143 -9.83 -7.30 3.61
C SER A 143 -9.34 -8.74 3.57
N LEU A 144 -9.54 -9.43 2.44
CA LEU A 144 -8.85 -10.69 2.12
C LEU A 144 -7.66 -10.44 1.19
N TYR A 145 -7.79 -9.48 0.27
CA TYR A 145 -6.78 -9.17 -0.72
C TYR A 145 -6.51 -7.67 -0.81
N GLY A 146 -5.25 -7.33 -1.03
CA GLY A 146 -4.79 -5.97 -1.32
C GLY A 146 -4.74 -5.70 -2.82
N VAL A 147 -5.08 -4.49 -3.25
CA VAL A 147 -4.93 -4.05 -4.64
C VAL A 147 -3.91 -2.92 -4.69
N VAL A 148 -2.90 -3.09 -5.53
CA VAL A 148 -1.76 -2.16 -5.62
C VAL A 148 -1.62 -1.69 -7.06
N SER A 149 -1.22 -0.44 -7.25
CA SER A 149 -1.05 0.16 -8.58
C SER A 149 0.42 0.11 -8.99
N SER A 150 0.68 -0.52 -10.14
CA SER A 150 2.02 -0.69 -10.69
C SER A 150 2.62 0.64 -11.15
N PHE A 151 3.93 0.80 -10.95
CA PHE A 151 4.69 1.90 -11.54
C PHE A 151 4.86 1.75 -13.06
N ASN A 152 4.59 0.58 -13.63
CA ASN A 152 4.60 0.34 -15.08
C ASN A 152 3.32 0.85 -15.77
N ASN A 153 3.06 2.15 -15.63
CA ASN A 153 2.00 2.87 -16.33
C ASN A 153 2.62 4.12 -16.96
N LYS A 154 2.28 4.38 -18.24
CA LYS A 154 2.91 5.46 -19.01
C LYS A 154 2.69 6.85 -18.40
N ASP A 155 1.52 7.10 -17.82
CA ASP A 155 1.21 8.40 -17.21
C ASP A 155 1.99 8.58 -15.90
N ILE A 156 2.10 7.51 -15.10
CA ILE A 156 2.92 7.50 -13.88
C ILE A 156 4.39 7.70 -14.22
N ILE A 157 4.92 6.94 -15.18
CA ILE A 157 6.31 7.05 -15.64
C ILE A 157 6.59 8.45 -16.17
N GLY A 158 5.73 8.97 -17.04
CA GLY A 158 5.87 10.32 -17.59
C GLY A 158 5.85 11.40 -16.51
N PHE A 159 4.98 11.25 -15.51
CA PHE A 159 4.93 12.14 -14.35
C PHE A 159 6.23 12.08 -13.53
N LEU A 160 6.73 10.88 -13.19
CA LEU A 160 7.95 10.70 -12.42
C LEU A 160 9.19 11.23 -13.17
N MET A 161 9.30 10.95 -14.48
CA MET A 161 10.39 11.46 -15.33
C MET A 161 10.35 12.99 -15.46
N SER A 162 9.16 13.61 -15.53
CA SER A 162 9.03 15.08 -15.56
C SER A 162 9.54 15.77 -14.29
N LEU A 163 9.79 15.00 -13.23
CA LEU A 163 10.28 15.45 -11.93
C LEU A 163 11.74 15.00 -11.66
N ASP A 164 12.44 14.53 -12.69
CA ASP A 164 13.81 14.00 -12.61
C ASP A 164 13.97 12.83 -11.62
N ILE A 165 12.91 12.06 -11.38
CA ILE A 165 12.97 10.87 -10.51
C ILE A 165 13.56 9.70 -11.33
N PRO A 166 14.65 9.07 -10.86
CA PRO A 166 15.28 7.96 -11.56
C PRO A 166 14.38 6.71 -11.56
N ILE A 167 14.24 6.08 -12.73
CA ILE A 167 13.45 4.86 -12.93
C ILE A 167 14.36 3.76 -13.46
N GLU A 168 14.26 2.57 -12.86
CA GLU A 168 14.95 1.38 -13.33
C GLU A 168 13.98 0.44 -14.07
N GLU A 169 14.46 -0.19 -15.14
CA GLU A 169 13.71 -1.16 -15.94
C GLU A 169 13.93 -2.59 -15.42
#